data_AF-A0A060WL84-F1
#
_entry.id   AF-A0A060WL84-F1
#
_cell.length_a   1.000
_cell.length_b   1.000
_cell.length_c   1.000
_cell.angle_alpha   90.00
_cell.angle_beta   90.00
_cell.angle_gamma   90.00
#
_symmetry.space_group_name_H-M   'P 1'
#
loop_
_entity.id
_entity.type
_entity.pdbx_description
1 polymer ?
#
loop_
_entity_poly.entity_id
_entity_poly.type
_entity_poly.pdbx_seq_one_letter_code
_entity_poly.pdbx_strand_id
1 'polypeptide(L)'
;MQIHGRINTSQYKHYTQRKHYSPYKKSVCVCVCVCGLGEVCGSPCNSGQFTCGTGCCLDEDLECDTVTQCSDGSDEASCDKLNQTFTRLLNIHVDKSRARCTEPPRTGPCRASHSHWYYDPLNRKCNRFTYGGCDGNDNNFDVEESCKETCKGVTEHDVFARGMFERYEEEESESGSIAIAIVLSVAILAVLAALGYCFLKHRKDRSQHQPVATNVPHVAFEERDTLVYNTTTKPV
;
A
#
# COMPACT_ATOMS: atom_id res chain seq x y z
N MET A 1 -17.27 -18.81 62.95
CA MET A 1 -18.36 -19.01 61.96
C MET A 1 -17.75 -19.72 60.77
N GLN A 2 -17.75 -21.06 60.81
CA GLN A 2 -17.29 -21.93 59.72
C GLN A 2 -18.44 -22.11 58.74
N ILE A 3 -18.19 -21.94 57.44
CA ILE A 3 -19.11 -22.36 56.39
C ILE A 3 -18.39 -23.41 55.55
N HIS A 4 -18.83 -24.65 55.71
CA HIS A 4 -18.46 -25.81 54.93
C HIS A 4 -19.08 -25.74 53.53
N GLY A 5 -18.28 -25.93 52.49
CA GLY A 5 -18.73 -26.26 51.13
C GLY A 5 -18.15 -27.60 50.71
N ARG A 6 -19.00 -28.63 50.67
CA ARG A 6 -18.66 -30.04 50.36
C ARG A 6 -18.18 -30.24 48.93
N ILE A 7 -17.10 -31.02 48.83
CA ILE A 7 -16.64 -31.74 47.64
C ILE A 7 -17.65 -32.83 47.31
N ASN A 8 -18.06 -32.96 46.04
CA ASN A 8 -18.88 -34.08 45.57
C ASN A 8 -18.17 -34.84 44.44
N THR A 9 -17.62 -35.99 44.79
CA THR A 9 -17.04 -37.01 43.93
C THR A 9 -18.10 -38.07 43.63
N SER A 10 -18.58 -38.15 42.39
CA SER A 10 -19.36 -39.26 41.81
C SER A 10 -19.72 -38.81 40.39
N GLN A 11 -19.38 -39.48 39.28
CA GLN A 11 -19.62 -40.89 39.00
C GLN A 11 -18.91 -41.25 37.68
N TYR A 12 -17.87 -42.08 37.73
CA TYR A 12 -17.32 -42.75 36.55
C TYR A 12 -18.34 -43.80 36.09
N LYS A 13 -18.95 -43.61 34.92
CA LYS A 13 -19.79 -44.64 34.29
C LYS A 13 -18.92 -45.50 33.38
N HIS A 14 -18.58 -46.69 33.87
CA HIS A 14 -18.05 -47.80 33.09
C HIS A 14 -19.06 -48.23 32.01
N TYR A 15 -18.66 -48.18 30.74
CA TYR A 15 -19.43 -48.77 29.65
C TYR A 15 -18.83 -50.12 29.27
N THR A 16 -19.45 -51.21 29.75
CA THR A 16 -19.15 -52.59 29.36
C THR A 16 -19.71 -52.87 27.96
N GLN A 17 -18.83 -53.04 26.97
CA GLN A 17 -19.21 -53.47 25.62
C GLN A 17 -19.42 -55.00 25.56
N ARG A 18 -20.58 -55.43 25.03
CA ARG A 18 -20.85 -56.84 24.72
C ARG A 18 -20.07 -57.25 23.46
N LYS A 19 -19.29 -58.33 23.55
CA LYS A 19 -18.62 -58.95 22.41
C LYS A 19 -19.61 -59.81 21.62
N HIS A 20 -19.85 -59.47 20.36
CA HIS A 20 -20.35 -60.43 19.36
C HIS A 20 -19.16 -60.88 18.52
N TYR A 21 -18.79 -62.16 18.65
CA TYR A 21 -17.73 -62.82 17.88
C TYR A 21 -18.39 -63.53 16.69
N SER A 22 -17.98 -63.20 15.46
CA SER A 22 -18.28 -63.99 14.26
C SER A 22 -16.96 -64.33 13.57
N PRO A 23 -16.64 -65.61 13.33
CA PRO A 23 -15.36 -66.03 12.77
C PRO A 23 -15.41 -66.04 11.24
N TYR A 24 -14.23 -65.91 10.63
CA TYR A 24 -13.92 -66.01 9.19
C TYR A 24 -14.06 -64.74 8.35
N LYS A 25 -13.00 -63.93 8.38
CA LYS A 25 -12.31 -63.46 7.17
C LYS A 25 -10.89 -63.05 7.55
N LYS A 26 -9.90 -63.54 6.79
CA LYS A 26 -8.49 -63.16 6.93
C LYS A 26 -8.39 -61.66 6.64
N SER A 27 -8.22 -60.84 7.67
CA SER A 27 -8.01 -59.41 7.54
C SER A 27 -6.52 -59.14 7.55
N VAL A 28 -6.04 -58.52 6.47
CA VAL A 28 -4.76 -57.83 6.38
C VAL A 28 -4.62 -56.91 7.61
N CYS A 29 -3.45 -56.88 8.25
CA CYS A 29 -3.14 -55.86 9.25
C CYS A 29 -3.14 -54.49 8.58
N VAL A 30 -4.30 -53.83 8.58
CA VAL A 30 -4.38 -52.40 8.34
C VAL A 30 -3.97 -51.75 9.66
N CYS A 31 -2.82 -51.08 9.68
CA CYS A 31 -2.52 -50.12 10.73
C CYS A 31 -3.56 -49.00 10.61
N VAL A 32 -4.68 -49.13 11.32
CA VAL A 32 -5.58 -48.02 11.54
C VAL A 32 -4.94 -47.19 12.65
N CYS A 33 -4.13 -46.20 12.26
CA CYS A 33 -3.82 -45.10 13.16
C CYS A 33 -5.15 -44.43 13.49
N VAL A 34 -5.63 -44.61 14.72
CA VAL A 34 -6.72 -43.81 15.24
C VAL A 34 -6.11 -42.45 15.59
N CYS A 35 -5.82 -41.63 14.59
CA CYS A 35 -5.47 -40.25 14.81
C CYS A 35 -6.76 -39.53 15.22
N GLY A 36 -6.95 -39.36 16.53
CA GLY A 36 -7.56 -38.12 16.95
C GLY A 36 -6.62 -36.99 16.54
N LEU A 37 -7.20 -35.80 16.35
CA LEU A 37 -6.54 -34.50 16.21
C LEU A 37 -6.35 -34.03 14.75
N GLY A 38 -7.29 -33.22 14.27
CA GLY A 38 -7.11 -32.07 13.36
C GLY A 38 -6.52 -32.22 11.94
N GLU A 39 -5.48 -33.02 11.72
CA GLU A 39 -4.65 -32.98 10.51
C GLU A 39 -5.21 -33.78 9.33
N VAL A 40 -5.07 -33.25 8.11
CA VAL A 40 -5.46 -33.91 6.84
C VAL A 40 -4.22 -34.19 6.01
N CYS A 41 -3.96 -35.47 5.73
CA CYS A 41 -2.77 -35.92 4.99
C CYS A 41 -3.12 -36.43 3.57
N GLY A 42 -2.17 -36.36 2.63
CA GLY A 42 -2.29 -36.96 1.30
C GLY A 42 -2.81 -36.03 0.19
N SER A 43 -2.89 -34.73 0.45
CA SER A 43 -3.18 -33.68 -0.54
C SER A 43 -2.22 -32.50 -0.33
N PRO A 44 -1.93 -31.70 -1.37
CA PRO A 44 -1.16 -30.48 -1.20
C PRO A 44 -1.94 -29.47 -0.35
N CYS A 45 -1.26 -28.79 0.57
CA CYS A 45 -1.88 -27.77 1.42
C CYS A 45 -2.19 -26.49 0.63
N ASN A 46 -3.29 -25.83 0.98
CA ASN A 46 -3.70 -24.56 0.38
C ASN A 46 -2.94 -23.37 1.01
N SER A 47 -3.06 -22.18 0.42
CA SER A 47 -2.34 -20.97 0.84
C SER A 47 -2.73 -20.40 2.23
N GLY A 48 -3.72 -20.97 2.90
CA GLY A 48 -4.16 -20.62 4.25
C GLY A 48 -4.22 -21.83 5.17
N GLN A 49 -3.32 -22.79 4.94
CA GLN A 49 -3.18 -23.98 5.77
C GLN A 49 -1.74 -24.11 6.22
N PHE A 50 -1.55 -24.44 7.49
CA PHE A 50 -0.24 -24.78 8.03
C PHE A 50 0.16 -26.19 7.56
N THR A 51 1.44 -26.39 7.27
CA THR A 51 1.96 -27.70 6.85
C THR A 51 2.83 -28.29 7.97
N CYS A 52 2.39 -29.39 8.57
CA CYS A 52 3.16 -30.17 9.54
C CYS A 52 4.49 -30.65 8.94
N GLY A 53 5.49 -30.92 9.77
CA GLY A 53 6.78 -31.49 9.32
C GLY A 53 6.64 -32.89 8.71
N THR A 54 5.55 -33.61 9.02
CA THR A 54 5.11 -34.85 8.40
C THR A 54 4.53 -34.68 6.99
N GLY A 55 4.24 -33.44 6.56
CA GLY A 55 3.61 -33.12 5.27
C GLY A 55 2.07 -33.17 5.29
N CYS A 56 1.45 -33.17 6.47
CA CYS A 56 0.00 -33.05 6.64
C CYS A 56 -0.42 -31.58 6.77
N CYS A 57 -1.68 -31.28 6.45
CA CYS A 57 -2.22 -29.92 6.46
C CYS A 57 -3.10 -29.68 7.68
N LEU A 58 -2.99 -28.49 8.25
CA LEU A 58 -3.81 -27.98 9.34
C LEU A 58 -4.45 -26.65 8.94
N ASP A 59 -5.54 -26.29 9.61
CA ASP A 59 -6.10 -24.95 9.54
C ASP A 59 -5.13 -23.94 10.18
N GLU A 60 -5.05 -22.72 9.65
CA GLU A 60 -4.15 -21.68 10.15
C GLU A 60 -4.42 -21.33 11.62
N ASP A 61 -5.68 -21.43 12.07
CA ASP A 61 -6.07 -21.16 13.46
C ASP A 61 -5.57 -22.21 14.46
N LEU A 62 -5.02 -23.32 13.98
CA LEU A 62 -4.48 -24.42 14.80
C LEU A 62 -2.95 -24.37 14.92
N GLU A 63 -2.28 -23.44 14.24
CA GLU A 63 -0.86 -23.20 14.48
C GLU A 63 -0.69 -22.41 15.79
N CYS A 64 0.05 -22.96 16.75
CA CYS A 64 0.36 -22.30 18.02
C CYS A 64 -0.86 -22.02 18.93
N ASP A 65 -1.79 -22.97 19.00
CA ASP A 65 -2.97 -22.95 19.86
C ASP A 65 -2.76 -23.64 21.22
N THR A 66 -1.53 -24.07 21.52
CA THR A 66 -1.10 -24.82 22.73
C THR A 66 -1.54 -26.28 22.77
N VAL A 67 -2.20 -26.76 21.72
CA VAL A 67 -2.61 -28.15 21.56
C VAL A 67 -1.83 -28.72 20.38
N THR A 68 -1.31 -29.94 20.51
CA THR A 68 -0.61 -30.59 19.39
C THR A 68 -1.64 -31.31 18.52
N GLN A 69 -1.85 -30.84 17.30
CA GLN A 69 -2.63 -31.49 16.25
C GLN A 69 -1.74 -32.23 15.25
N CYS A 70 -0.54 -31.76 14.96
CA CYS A 70 0.41 -32.48 14.13
C CYS A 70 0.92 -33.73 14.85
N SER A 71 0.99 -34.86 14.14
CA SER A 71 1.58 -36.10 14.69
C SER A 71 3.03 -35.95 15.19
N ASP A 72 3.78 -35.00 14.63
CA ASP A 72 5.15 -34.65 15.03
C ASP A 72 5.25 -33.42 15.96
N GLY A 73 4.12 -32.79 16.29
CA GLY A 73 4.05 -31.57 17.10
C GLY A 73 4.65 -30.33 16.42
N SER A 74 4.80 -30.35 15.09
CA SER A 74 5.41 -29.24 14.34
C SER A 74 4.62 -27.93 14.41
N ASP A 75 3.31 -28.01 14.57
CA ASP A 75 2.37 -26.91 14.81
C ASP A 75 2.64 -26.11 16.08
N GLU A 76 3.26 -26.72 17.09
CA GLU A 76 3.59 -26.08 18.36
C GLU A 76 5.10 -25.83 18.53
N ALA A 77 5.92 -26.30 17.58
CA ALA A 77 7.38 -26.30 17.72
C ALA A 77 8.06 -24.95 17.43
N SER A 78 7.37 -24.01 16.76
CA SER A 78 7.97 -22.74 16.31
C SER A 78 7.14 -21.48 16.64
N CYS A 79 6.34 -21.53 17.69
CA CYS A 79 5.50 -20.43 18.14
C CYS A 79 6.27 -19.20 18.62
N ASP A 80 7.51 -19.40 19.06
CA ASP A 80 8.38 -18.31 19.50
C ASP A 80 8.72 -17.34 18.38
N LYS A 81 8.62 -17.73 17.09
CA LYS A 81 8.98 -16.87 15.96
C LYS A 81 8.02 -15.68 15.80
N LEU A 82 6.75 -15.87 16.14
CA LEU A 82 5.75 -14.80 16.14
C LEU A 82 5.98 -13.84 17.32
N ASN A 83 6.20 -14.39 18.51
CA ASN A 83 6.50 -13.63 19.72
C ASN A 83 7.80 -12.82 19.61
N GLN A 84 8.83 -13.39 18.97
CA GLN A 84 10.08 -12.69 18.71
C GLN A 84 9.91 -11.50 17.76
N THR A 85 9.09 -11.65 16.74
CA THR A 85 8.81 -10.56 15.77
C THR A 85 8.04 -9.43 16.44
N PHE A 86 7.01 -9.77 17.22
CA PHE A 86 6.24 -8.79 17.98
C PHE A 86 7.10 -8.09 19.05
N THR A 87 7.95 -8.83 19.76
CA THR A 87 8.90 -8.28 20.74
C THR A 87 9.92 -7.34 20.08
N ARG A 88 10.40 -7.67 18.87
CA ARG A 88 11.29 -6.78 18.11
C ARG A 88 10.62 -5.48 17.70
N LEU A 89 9.35 -5.52 17.30
CA LEU A 89 8.58 -4.32 16.95
C LEU A 89 8.28 -3.47 18.19
N LEU A 90 7.97 -4.09 19.32
CA LEU A 90 7.77 -3.40 20.60
C LEU A 90 9.05 -2.77 21.16
N ASN A 91 10.22 -3.31 20.80
CA ASN A 91 11.53 -2.79 21.22
C ASN A 91 12.11 -1.70 20.30
N ILE A 92 11.36 -1.21 19.31
CA ILE A 92 11.78 -0.04 18.55
C ILE A 92 11.80 1.16 19.51
N HIS A 93 13.00 1.62 19.85
CA HIS A 93 13.19 2.82 20.66
C HIS A 93 12.90 4.06 19.82
N VAL A 94 11.63 4.42 19.71
CA VAL A 94 11.23 5.71 19.16
C VAL A 94 11.51 6.76 20.22
N ASP A 95 12.52 7.59 19.98
CA ASP A 95 12.78 8.76 20.81
C ASP A 95 11.59 9.71 20.69
N LYS A 96 10.66 9.61 21.64
CA LYS A 96 9.42 10.41 21.69
C LYS A 96 9.74 11.91 21.66
N SER A 97 10.90 12.32 22.18
CA SER A 97 11.32 13.72 22.19
C SER A 97 11.67 14.24 20.79
N ARG A 98 12.16 13.36 19.91
CA ARG A 98 12.41 13.65 18.49
C ARG A 98 11.14 13.53 17.65
N ALA A 99 10.29 12.55 17.96
CA ALA A 99 9.05 12.32 17.23
C ALA A 99 8.15 13.58 17.19
N ARG A 100 8.00 14.28 18.32
CA ARG A 100 7.22 15.54 18.35
C ARG A 100 7.74 16.60 17.38
N CYS A 101 9.06 16.67 17.15
CA CYS A 101 9.65 17.68 16.27
C CYS A 101 9.48 17.36 14.79
N THR A 102 8.93 16.18 14.47
CA THR A 102 8.76 15.70 13.10
C THR A 102 7.30 15.76 12.63
N GLU A 103 6.39 16.12 13.53
CA GLU A 103 4.98 16.29 13.16
C GLU A 103 4.77 17.63 12.43
N PRO A 104 3.86 17.70 11.45
CA PRO A 104 3.50 18.96 10.81
C PRO A 104 2.78 19.90 11.80
N PRO A 105 2.84 21.23 11.64
CA PRO A 105 2.16 22.16 12.53
C PRO A 105 0.64 21.95 12.49
N ARG A 106 -0.01 22.01 13.65
CA ARG A 106 -1.47 21.84 13.77
C ARG A 106 -2.15 23.07 14.36
N THR A 107 -2.92 23.78 13.55
CA THR A 107 -3.72 24.94 13.99
C THR A 107 -4.85 24.55 14.95
N GLY A 108 -5.47 23.39 14.75
CA GLY A 108 -6.63 22.95 15.55
C GLY A 108 -7.95 23.63 15.13
N PRO A 109 -9.09 23.25 15.75
CA PRO A 109 -10.41 23.71 15.34
C PRO A 109 -10.84 25.05 15.95
N CYS A 110 -10.15 25.51 16.99
CA CYS A 110 -10.44 26.80 17.63
C CYS A 110 -10.03 27.98 16.73
N ARG A 111 -10.66 29.14 16.95
CA ARG A 111 -10.56 30.32 16.07
C ARG A 111 -9.74 31.48 16.65
N ALA A 112 -8.94 31.22 17.69
CA ALA A 112 -7.98 32.22 18.14
C ALA A 112 -6.84 32.35 17.13
N SER A 113 -6.05 33.42 17.23
CA SER A 113 -4.96 33.70 16.32
C SER A 113 -3.66 33.89 17.10
N HIS A 114 -3.17 32.81 17.70
CA HIS A 114 -1.91 32.83 18.43
C HIS A 114 -0.75 32.57 17.48
N SER A 115 0.32 33.36 17.58
CA SER A 115 1.51 33.16 16.76
C SER A 115 2.49 32.25 17.50
N HIS A 116 2.64 31.04 17.00
CA HIS A 116 3.49 29.99 17.59
C HIS A 116 4.54 29.54 16.59
N TRP A 117 5.49 28.74 17.06
CA TRP A 117 6.59 28.19 16.29
C TRP A 117 6.48 26.67 16.19
N TYR A 118 6.85 26.12 15.04
CA TYR A 118 7.01 24.69 14.83
C TYR A 118 8.37 24.42 14.20
N TYR A 119 8.92 23.24 14.44
CA TYR A 119 10.17 22.80 13.85
C TYR A 119 9.91 22.11 12.50
N ASP A 120 10.60 22.56 11.46
CA ASP A 120 10.67 21.91 10.17
C ASP A 120 11.97 21.09 10.08
N PRO A 121 11.91 19.75 10.15
CA PRO A 121 13.08 18.89 10.09
C PRO A 121 13.75 18.84 8.70
N LEU A 122 13.02 19.17 7.62
CA LEU A 122 13.58 19.18 6.26
C LEU A 122 14.56 20.34 6.10
N ASN A 123 14.18 21.51 6.62
CA ASN A 123 14.98 22.72 6.56
C ASN A 123 15.80 22.95 7.84
N ARG A 124 15.60 22.12 8.87
CA ARG A 124 16.18 22.21 10.22
C ARG A 124 16.01 23.60 10.83
N LYS A 125 14.80 24.16 10.69
CA LYS A 125 14.47 25.54 11.06
C LYS A 125 13.15 25.60 11.81
N CYS A 126 13.05 26.55 12.72
CA CYS A 126 11.79 26.90 13.37
C CYS A 126 11.06 27.96 12.54
N ASN A 127 9.83 27.66 12.16
CA ASN A 127 8.97 28.54 11.37
C ASN A 127 7.74 28.93 12.19
N ARG A 128 7.20 30.11 11.92
CA ARG A 128 6.01 30.62 12.60
C ARG A 128 4.74 30.11 11.94
N PHE A 129 3.71 29.80 12.73
CA PHE A 129 2.38 29.43 12.27
C PHE A 129 1.29 30.01 13.18
N THR A 130 0.05 29.96 12.72
CA THR A 130 -1.12 30.38 13.52
C THR A 130 -1.71 29.19 14.24
N TYR A 131 -1.70 29.24 15.58
CA TYR A 131 -2.36 28.28 16.45
C TYR A 131 -3.74 28.79 16.88
N GLY A 132 -4.75 27.93 16.71
CA GLY A 132 -6.16 28.22 16.97
C GLY A 132 -6.52 28.28 18.45
N GLY A 133 -5.64 27.81 19.34
CA GLY A 133 -5.81 27.82 20.79
C GLY A 133 -6.32 26.51 21.41
N CYS A 134 -6.60 25.47 20.61
CA CYS A 134 -6.93 24.13 21.12
C CYS A 134 -6.52 23.02 20.15
N ASP A 135 -6.44 21.77 20.63
CA ASP A 135 -6.13 20.54 19.87
C ASP A 135 -4.92 20.65 18.92
N GLY A 136 -3.85 21.32 19.38
CA GLY A 136 -2.56 21.30 18.69
C GLY A 136 -1.83 19.98 18.93
N ASN A 137 -0.72 19.77 18.23
CA ASN A 137 0.24 18.71 18.55
C ASN A 137 1.46 19.26 19.28
N ASP A 138 2.42 18.39 19.60
CA ASP A 138 3.59 18.74 20.41
C ASP A 138 4.64 19.55 19.63
N ASN A 139 4.57 19.62 18.29
CA ASN A 139 5.39 20.52 17.47
C ASN A 139 4.86 21.96 17.49
N ASN A 140 4.71 22.50 18.69
CA ASN A 140 4.07 23.78 18.92
C ASN A 140 4.71 24.50 20.10
N PHE A 141 5.39 25.61 19.84
CA PHE A 141 6.18 26.35 20.80
C PHE A 141 5.80 27.83 20.82
N ASP A 142 5.73 28.44 22.01
CA ASP A 142 5.40 29.87 22.13
C ASP A 142 6.53 30.79 21.63
N VAL A 143 7.78 30.33 21.74
CA VAL A 143 9.00 31.10 21.42
C VAL A 143 9.96 30.32 20.52
N GLU A 144 10.68 31.03 19.65
CA GLU A 144 11.57 30.43 18.65
C GLU A 144 12.72 29.67 19.30
N GLU A 145 13.28 30.21 20.38
CA GLU A 145 14.39 29.62 21.11
C GLU A 145 14.02 28.27 21.71
N SER A 146 12.83 28.15 22.29
CA SER A 146 12.29 26.90 22.84
C SER A 146 12.15 25.84 21.76
N CYS A 147 11.66 26.22 20.57
CA CYS A 147 11.60 25.34 19.41
C CYS A 147 13.01 24.83 19.01
N LYS A 148 13.99 25.75 18.88
CA LYS A 148 15.36 25.40 18.47
C LYS A 148 16.06 24.50 19.47
N GLU A 149 15.94 24.80 20.76
CA GLU A 149 16.56 24.01 21.83
C GLU A 149 15.92 22.63 21.94
N THR A 150 14.58 22.58 21.88
CA THR A 150 13.82 21.33 22.01
C THR A 150 14.09 20.37 20.86
N CYS A 151 14.16 20.90 19.63
CA CYS A 151 14.31 20.09 18.42
C CYS A 151 15.75 20.04 17.89
N LYS A 152 16.72 20.42 18.73
CA LYS A 152 18.13 20.42 18.37
C LYS A 152 18.59 19.01 17.98
N GLY A 153 19.12 18.89 16.77
CA GLY A 153 19.64 17.63 16.25
C GLY A 153 18.61 16.72 15.60
N VAL A 154 17.34 17.16 15.51
CA VAL A 154 16.32 16.51 14.68
C VAL A 154 16.54 16.91 13.22
N THR A 155 16.51 15.92 12.34
CA THR A 155 16.81 16.05 10.91
C THR A 155 15.72 15.40 10.06
N GLU A 156 15.84 15.54 8.74
CA GLU A 156 15.01 14.87 7.75
C GLU A 156 14.98 13.34 7.90
N HIS A 157 16.00 12.72 8.50
CA HIS A 157 16.06 11.27 8.74
C HIS A 157 15.21 10.82 9.94
N ASP A 158 14.89 11.74 10.86
CA ASP A 158 14.03 11.45 12.00
C ASP A 158 12.54 11.51 11.63
N VAL A 159 12.21 12.00 10.43
CA VAL A 159 10.83 12.06 9.94
C VAL A 159 10.35 10.64 9.67
N PHE A 160 9.65 10.05 10.65
CA PHE A 160 9.01 8.73 10.55
C PHE A 160 7.78 8.73 9.64
N ALA A 161 7.70 9.65 8.68
CA ALA A 161 6.61 9.68 7.72
C ALA A 161 6.48 8.30 7.07
N ARG A 162 5.42 7.63 7.52
CA ARG A 162 4.67 6.56 6.92
C ARG A 162 4.50 6.87 5.43
N GLY A 163 5.51 6.53 4.65
CA GLY A 163 5.73 7.13 3.33
C GLY A 163 6.91 6.50 2.62
N MET A 164 6.98 5.16 2.64
CA MET A 164 7.79 4.38 1.70
C MET A 164 7.32 4.56 0.23
N PHE A 165 6.64 5.67 -0.12
CA PHE A 165 6.18 5.93 -1.48
C PHE A 165 5.97 7.42 -1.86
N GLU A 166 6.23 8.43 -1.02
CA GLU A 166 6.05 9.86 -1.39
C GLU A 166 7.33 10.71 -1.25
N ARG A 167 8.45 10.14 -1.70
CA ARG A 167 9.52 10.87 -2.41
C ARG A 167 9.78 10.00 -3.65
N TYR A 168 9.49 10.34 -4.91
CA TYR A 168 9.43 11.65 -5.55
C TYR A 168 10.33 12.68 -4.87
N GLU A 169 11.56 12.26 -4.60
CA GLU A 169 12.67 13.16 -4.84
C GLU A 169 12.61 13.48 -6.34
N GLU A 170 12.16 14.69 -6.65
CA GLU A 170 12.81 15.55 -7.64
C GLU A 170 14.30 15.71 -7.28
N GLU A 171 15.03 14.61 -7.18
CA GLU A 171 16.45 14.62 -7.50
C GLU A 171 16.45 14.54 -9.02
N GLU A 172 16.49 15.72 -9.63
CA GLU A 172 16.79 15.92 -11.03
C GLU A 172 18.17 15.29 -11.31
N SER A 173 18.22 13.96 -11.46
CA SER A 173 19.33 13.31 -12.12
C SER A 173 19.27 13.72 -13.59
N GLU A 174 20.15 14.65 -13.92
CA GLU A 174 20.46 15.23 -15.24
C GLU A 174 20.58 14.19 -16.39
N SER A 175 20.64 12.89 -16.10
CA SER A 175 20.87 11.86 -17.11
C SER A 175 19.62 11.18 -17.68
N GLY A 176 18.43 11.30 -17.05
CA GLY A 176 17.21 10.60 -17.51
C GLY A 176 16.34 11.42 -18.46
N SER A 177 16.14 12.70 -18.13
CA SER A 177 15.25 13.61 -18.87
C SER A 177 15.84 14.06 -20.21
N ILE A 178 17.17 14.23 -20.28
CA ILE A 178 17.87 14.61 -21.51
C ILE A 178 17.80 13.47 -22.54
N ALA A 179 17.95 12.21 -22.12
CA ALA A 179 17.92 11.06 -23.02
C ALA A 179 16.55 10.92 -23.71
N ILE A 180 15.46 11.07 -22.96
CA ILE A 180 14.10 10.99 -23.51
C ILE A 180 13.83 12.17 -24.45
N ALA A 181 14.22 13.39 -24.07
CA ALA A 181 14.04 14.57 -24.94
C ALA A 181 14.80 14.43 -26.27
N ILE A 182 16.04 13.91 -26.23
CA ILE A 182 16.83 13.66 -27.45
C ILE A 182 16.16 12.58 -28.31
N VAL A 183 15.79 11.44 -27.72
CA VAL A 183 15.14 10.34 -28.45
C VAL A 183 13.84 10.81 -29.11
N LEU A 184 13.02 11.57 -28.40
CA LEU A 184 11.79 12.14 -28.94
C LEU A 184 12.07 13.13 -30.07
N SER A 185 13.07 14.01 -29.91
CA SER A 185 13.44 14.96 -30.96
C SER A 185 13.91 14.27 -32.25
N VAL A 186 14.72 13.22 -32.14
CA VAL A 186 15.21 12.43 -33.28
C VAL A 186 14.07 11.67 -33.94
N ALA A 187 13.17 11.07 -33.15
CA ALA A 187 12.00 10.37 -33.66
C ALA A 187 11.07 11.34 -34.44
N ILE A 188 10.82 12.53 -33.90
CA ILE A 188 10.01 13.56 -34.57
C ILE A 188 10.66 13.99 -35.89
N LEU A 189 11.96 14.26 -35.92
CA LEU A 189 12.67 14.65 -37.14
C LEU A 189 12.63 13.54 -38.20
N ALA A 190 12.79 12.28 -37.80
CA ALA A 190 12.68 11.14 -38.71
C ALA A 190 11.28 11.02 -39.31
N VAL A 191 10.23 11.22 -38.50
CA VAL A 191 8.84 11.21 -38.96
C VAL A 191 8.58 12.37 -39.93
N LEU A 192 9.03 13.59 -39.60
CA LEU A 192 8.87 14.75 -40.49
C LEU A 192 9.59 14.56 -41.82
N ALA A 193 10.80 13.98 -41.80
CA ALA A 193 11.54 13.64 -43.01
C ALA A 193 10.81 12.58 -43.86
N ALA A 194 10.27 11.54 -43.22
CA ALA A 194 9.48 10.51 -43.92
C ALA A 194 8.20 11.09 -44.53
N LEU A 195 7.46 11.92 -43.79
CA LEU A 195 6.27 12.60 -44.28
C LEU A 195 6.60 13.56 -45.43
N GLY A 196 7.68 14.34 -45.32
CA GLY A 196 8.18 15.21 -46.37
C GLY A 196 8.59 14.43 -47.62
N TYR A 197 9.31 13.32 -47.47
CA TYR A 197 9.68 12.45 -48.57
C TYR A 197 8.45 11.84 -49.26
N CYS A 198 7.48 11.33 -48.50
CA CYS A 198 6.22 10.83 -49.03
C CYS A 198 5.46 11.92 -49.80
N PHE A 199 5.41 13.14 -49.27
CA PHE A 199 4.75 14.27 -49.94
C PHE A 199 5.45 14.67 -51.24
N LEU A 200 6.79 14.72 -51.24
CA LEU A 200 7.59 15.01 -52.44
C LEU A 200 7.47 13.91 -53.49
N LYS A 201 7.46 12.64 -53.07
CA LYS A 201 7.24 11.50 -53.96
C LYS A 201 5.83 11.53 -54.57
N HIS A 202 4.82 11.81 -53.75
CA HIS A 202 3.44 11.97 -54.23
C HIS A 202 3.31 13.16 -55.20
N ARG A 203 4.03 14.27 -54.97
CA ARG A 203 4.10 15.38 -55.94
C ARG A 203 4.74 14.93 -57.26
N LYS A 204 5.80 14.13 -57.23
CA LYS A 204 6.47 13.61 -58.43
C LYS A 204 5.58 12.67 -59.24
N ASP A 205 4.86 11.77 -58.59
CA ASP A 205 3.91 10.85 -59.25
C ASP A 205 2.71 11.61 -59.86
N ARG A 206 2.28 12.70 -59.21
CA ARG A 206 1.25 13.61 -59.73
C ARG A 206 1.73 14.44 -60.92
N SER A 207 3.02 14.79 -60.99
CA SER A 207 3.61 15.51 -62.14
C SER A 207 3.81 14.63 -63.39
N GLN A 208 3.78 13.30 -63.28
CA GLN A 208 3.85 12.39 -64.44
C GLN A 208 2.50 12.10 -65.10
N HIS A 209 1.38 12.37 -64.41
CA HIS A 209 0.03 12.20 -64.97
C HIS A 209 -0.58 13.55 -65.36
N GLN A 210 -0.15 14.11 -66.50
CA GLN A 210 -0.81 15.24 -67.15
C GLN A 210 -1.72 14.71 -68.28
N PRO A 211 -3.05 14.64 -68.13
CA PRO A 211 -3.95 14.67 -69.27
C PRO A 211 -4.08 16.11 -69.80
N VAL A 212 -4.22 16.21 -71.12
CA VAL A 212 -4.27 17.43 -71.94
C VAL A 212 -5.32 18.41 -71.44
N ALA A 213 -4.94 19.69 -71.32
CA ALA A 213 -5.83 20.79 -70.99
C ALA A 213 -6.72 21.15 -72.19
N THR A 214 -8.04 20.97 -72.05
CA THR A 214 -9.04 21.69 -72.86
C THR A 214 -9.59 22.85 -72.04
N ASN A 215 -9.26 24.07 -72.47
CA ASN A 215 -9.76 25.33 -71.93
C ASN A 215 -11.30 25.44 -72.06
N VAL A 216 -11.97 25.85 -70.98
CA VAL A 216 -13.20 26.67 -71.03
C VAL A 216 -13.19 27.64 -69.81
N PRO A 217 -13.53 28.94 -69.95
CA PRO A 217 -13.32 29.95 -68.92
C PRO A 217 -14.59 30.42 -68.15
N HIS A 218 -14.32 31.13 -67.04
CA HIS A 218 -15.20 31.99 -66.19
C HIS A 218 -16.06 31.25 -65.14
N VAL A 219 -16.35 31.75 -63.93
CA VAL A 219 -16.55 33.11 -63.37
C VAL A 219 -16.20 33.09 -61.86
N ALA A 220 -15.69 34.20 -61.31
CA ALA A 220 -15.48 34.40 -59.87
C ALA A 220 -16.72 34.98 -59.18
N PHE A 221 -17.04 34.54 -57.97
CA PHE A 221 -17.86 35.31 -57.02
C PHE A 221 -17.46 34.98 -55.57
N GLU A 222 -17.04 36.02 -54.83
CA GLU A 222 -16.97 36.07 -53.36
C GLU A 222 -18.37 36.24 -52.78
N GLU A 223 -18.66 35.67 -51.60
CA GLU A 223 -19.43 36.39 -50.58
C GLU A 223 -19.11 35.87 -49.16
N ARG A 224 -18.82 36.82 -48.25
CA ARG A 224 -18.56 36.62 -46.82
C ARG A 224 -19.88 36.77 -46.07
N ASP A 225 -20.29 35.77 -45.32
CA ASP A 225 -21.46 35.87 -44.44
C ASP A 225 -21.14 36.52 -43.09
N THR A 226 -22.16 37.21 -42.60
CA THR A 226 -22.14 38.39 -41.74
C THR A 226 -22.44 38.09 -40.28
N LEU A 227 -21.95 38.98 -39.41
CA LEU A 227 -22.17 39.00 -37.96
C LEU A 227 -23.55 39.60 -37.61
N VAL A 228 -24.29 38.97 -36.70
CA VAL A 228 -25.41 39.61 -35.99
C VAL A 228 -25.27 39.35 -34.50
N TYR A 229 -24.97 40.42 -33.75
CA TYR A 229 -25.02 40.47 -32.29
C TYR A 229 -26.40 41.02 -31.88
N ASN A 230 -27.05 40.39 -30.91
CA ASN A 230 -28.27 40.91 -30.28
C ASN A 230 -27.96 41.30 -28.84
N THR A 231 -28.29 42.54 -28.47
CA THR A 231 -28.17 43.04 -27.10
C THR A 231 -29.46 43.71 -26.65
N THR A 232 -29.90 43.29 -25.46
CA THR A 232 -30.44 44.13 -24.37
C THR A 232 -31.96 44.25 -24.19
N THR A 233 -32.37 43.68 -23.07
CA THR A 233 -33.52 43.91 -22.19
C THR A 233 -33.71 45.37 -21.74
N LYS A 234 -34.96 45.85 -21.69
CA LYS A 234 -35.61 46.42 -20.47
C LYS A 234 -37.08 46.81 -20.73
N PRO A 235 -37.96 46.74 -19.70
CA PRO A 235 -39.35 47.21 -19.78
C PRO A 235 -39.49 48.67 -19.34
N VAL A 236 -40.47 49.39 -19.90
CA VAL A 236 -41.77 49.83 -19.31
C VAL A 236 -42.59 50.41 -20.45
#